data_AF-C6W5J1-F1
#
_entry.id   AF-C6W5J1-F1
#
_cell.length_a   1.000
_cell.length_b   1.000
_cell.length_c   1.000
_cell.angle_alpha   90.00
_cell.angle_beta   90.00
_cell.angle_gamma   90.00
#
_symmetry.space_group_name_H-M   'P 1'
#
loop_
_entity.id
_entity.type
_entity.pdbx_description
1 polymer ?
#
loop_
_entity_poly.entity_id
_entity_poly.type
_entity_poly.pdbx_seq_one_letter_code
_entity_poly.pdbx_strand_id
1 'polypeptide(L)' 'MEENWAKAYQSGQAIRAEIAREILEQNGIGAVIVNKQDSSYPIFGNFEVHVPAADLEQAQTILTNEEALKQSE' A
#
# COMPACT_ATOMS: atom_id res chain seq x y z
N MET A 1 -16.58 14.43 -9.58
CA MET A 1 -16.47 13.36 -8.56
C MET A 1 -15.03 12.90 -8.63
N GLU A 2 -14.15 13.55 -7.87
CA GLU A 2 -12.73 13.19 -7.88
C GLU A 2 -12.53 11.96 -7.01
N GLU A 3 -12.07 10.91 -7.65
CA GLU A 3 -11.63 9.66 -7.06
C GLU A 3 -10.42 9.96 -6.18
N ASN A 4 -10.67 10.41 -4.95
CA ASN A 4 -9.65 10.81 -3.98
C ASN A 4 -8.95 9.58 -3.38
N TRP A 5 -8.41 8.70 -4.23
CA TRP A 5 -7.60 7.57 -3.82
C TRP A 5 -6.14 7.93 -4.03
N ALA A 6 -5.39 8.01 -2.95
CA ALA A 6 -3.97 8.30 -2.99
C ALA A 6 -3.16 7.03 -2.74
N LYS A 7 -1.99 6.92 -3.37
CA LYS A 7 -1.08 5.80 -3.17
C LYS A 7 -0.37 5.94 -1.83
N ALA A 8 -0.64 5.02 -0.91
CA ALA A 8 0.05 4.95 0.39
C ALA A 8 1.30 4.06 0.34
N TYR A 9 1.27 2.99 -0.46
CA TYR A 9 2.37 2.03 -0.53
C TYR A 9 2.54 1.45 -1.94
N GLN A 10 3.74 0.98 -2.26
CA GLN A 10 4.06 0.29 -3.50
C GLN A 10 5.09 -0.80 -3.24
N SER A 11 4.87 -2.00 -3.78
CA SER A 11 5.87 -3.05 -3.73
C SER A 11 5.82 -3.95 -4.95
N GLY A 12 6.98 -4.46 -5.38
CA GLY A 12 7.04 -5.53 -6.38
C GLY A 12 6.58 -6.89 -5.83
N GLN A 13 6.38 -7.01 -4.51
CA GLN A 13 5.95 -8.24 -3.86
C GLN A 13 4.48 -8.15 -3.44
N ALA A 14 3.65 -9.04 -3.96
CA ALA A 14 2.22 -9.13 -3.62
C ALA A 14 2.01 -9.26 -2.10
N ILE A 15 2.82 -10.10 -1.44
CA ILE A 15 2.78 -10.31 0.01
C ILE A 15 2.98 -9.02 0.78
N ARG A 16 3.91 -8.14 0.35
CA ARG A 16 4.14 -6.87 1.04
C ARG A 16 2.96 -5.91 0.89
N ALA A 17 2.33 -5.87 -0.28
CA ALA A 17 1.12 -5.08 -0.50
C ALA A 17 -0.06 -5.61 0.32
N GLU A 18 -0.20 -6.93 0.47
CA GLU A 18 -1.23 -7.56 1.30
C GLU A 18 -1.04 -7.23 2.79
N ILE A 19 0.19 -7.34 3.30
CA ILE A 19 0.53 -6.94 4.67
C ILE A 19 0.20 -5.46 4.92
N ALA A 20 0.60 -4.58 4.00
CA ALA A 20 0.29 -3.16 4.10
C ALA A 20 -1.22 -2.90 4.11
N ARG A 21 -1.99 -3.59 3.26
CA ARG A 21 -3.46 -3.50 3.27
C ARG A 21 -4.03 -3.94 4.62
N GLU A 22 -3.61 -5.10 5.12
CA GLU A 22 -4.15 -5.66 6.36
C GLU A 22 -3.85 -4.77 7.57
N ILE A 23 -2.63 -4.23 7.67
CA ILE A 23 -2.27 -3.27 8.73
C ILE A 23 -3.17 -2.04 8.68
N LEU A 24 -3.41 -1.49 7.49
CA LEU A 24 -4.27 -0.32 7.32
C LEU A 24 -5.73 -0.65 7.69
N GLU A 25 -6.25 -1.80 7.25
CA GLU A 25 -7.61 -2.25 7.57
C GLU A 25 -7.78 -2.47 9.07
N GLN A 26 -6.78 -3.04 9.77
CA GLN A 26 -6.79 -3.20 11.22
C GLN A 26 -6.85 -1.86 11.97
N ASN A 27 -6.28 -0.81 11.38
CA ASN A 27 -6.34 0.56 11.91
C ASN A 27 -7.61 1.32 11.45
N GLY A 28 -8.54 0.65 10.76
CA GLY A 28 -9.79 1.24 10.28
C GLY A 28 -9.67 2.02 8.97
N ILE A 29 -8.53 1.94 8.29
CA ILE A 29 -8.29 2.60 7.00
C ILE A 29 -8.58 1.62 5.87
N GLY A 30 -9.60 1.90 5.06
CA GLY A 30 -9.95 1.08 3.91
C GLY A 30 -8.89 1.16 2.81
N ALA A 31 -8.06 0.13 2.68
CA ALA A 31 -7.00 0.06 1.69
C ALA A 31 -7.36 -0.88 0.53
N VAL A 32 -7.00 -0.53 -0.70
CA VAL A 32 -7.21 -1.35 -1.90
C VAL A 32 -5.89 -1.61 -2.61
N ILE A 33 -5.69 -2.87 -3.03
CA ILE A 33 -4.49 -3.27 -3.77
C ILE A 33 -4.80 -3.20 -5.27
N VAL A 34 -4.05 -2.36 -5.97
CA VAL A 34 -4.09 -2.22 -7.42
C VAL A 34 -2.91 -2.99 -8.00
N ASN A 35 -3.23 -4.07 -8.72
CA ASN A 35 -2.22 -4.81 -9.46
C ASN A 35 -1.89 -4.06 -10.76
N LYS A 36 -0.71 -3.44 -10.83
CA LYS A 36 -0.19 -2.79 -12.04
C LYS A 36 0.70 -3.71 -12.87
N GLN A 37 0.67 -5.02 -12.65
CA GLN A 37 1.36 -5.99 -13.49
C GLN A 37 0.65 -6.04 -14.85
N ASP A 38 1.13 -5.22 -15.77
CA ASP A 38 0.66 -5.23 -17.14
C ASP A 38 1.02 -6.60 -17.75
N SER A 39 0.00 -7.33 -18.22
CA SER A 39 0.20 -8.69 -18.75
C SER A 39 1.10 -8.70 -20.00
N SER A 40 1.28 -7.54 -20.63
CA SER A 40 2.14 -7.38 -21.80
C SER A 40 3.62 -7.16 -21.47
N TYR A 41 3.96 -6.75 -20.24
CA TYR A 41 5.34 -6.50 -19.78
C TYR A 41 5.56 -6.98 -18.33
N PRO A 42 5.76 -8.30 -18.10
CA PRO A 42 5.88 -8.88 -16.75
C PRO A 42 7.12 -8.45 -15.95
N ILE A 43 8.03 -7.67 -16.55
CA ILE A 43 9.28 -7.21 -15.93
C ILE A 43 9.05 -5.97 -15.04
N PHE A 44 7.97 -5.21 -15.29
CA PHE A 44 7.62 -4.02 -14.53
C PHE A 44 6.16 -4.11 -14.06
N GLY A 45 5.92 -4.92 -13.05
CA GLY A 45 4.65 -5.00 -12.34
C GLY A 45 4.86 -4.75 -10.86
N ASN A 46 4.22 -3.74 -10.31
CA ASN A 46 4.17 -3.51 -8.86
C ASN A 46 2.72 -3.57 -8.39
N PHE A 47 2.57 -3.96 -7.14
CA PHE A 47 1.33 -3.88 -6.38
C PHE A 47 1.32 -2.54 -5.67
N GLU A 48 0.35 -1.70 -5.99
CA GLU A 48 0.16 -0.40 -5.36
C GLU A 48 -0.99 -0.50 -4.36
N VAL A 49 -0.80 -0.01 -3.14
CA VAL A 49 -1.85 0.08 -2.13
C VAL A 49 -2.35 1.51 -2.10
N HIS A 50 -3.63 1.68 -2.40
CA HIS A 50 -4.32 2.95 -2.41
C HIS A 50 -5.26 3.07 -1.22
N VAL A 51 -5.34 4.27 -0.66
CA VAL A 51 -6.22 4.63 0.46
C VAL A 51 -6.96 5.91 0.12
N PRO A 52 -8.07 6.24 0.80
CA PRO A 52 -8.68 7.56 0.71
C PRO A 52 -7.63 8.65 1.01
N ALA A 53 -7.60 9.71 0.20
CA ALA A 53 -6.65 10.82 0.36
C ALA A 53 -6.76 11.50 1.73
N ALA A 54 -7.94 11.43 2.36
CA ALA A 54 -8.19 11.88 3.72
C ALA A 54 -7.39 11.09 4.77
N ASP A 55 -7.10 9.81 4.51
CA ASP A 55 -6.42 8.89 5.42
C ASP A 55 -4.96 8.64 5.02
N LEU A 56 -4.48 9.27 3.94
CA LEU A 56 -3.13 9.06 3.40
C LEU A 56 -2.04 9.34 4.44
N GLU A 57 -2.16 10.44 5.19
CA GLU A 57 -1.16 10.85 6.19
C GLU A 57 -1.08 9.84 7.35
N GLN A 58 -2.24 9.36 7.80
CA GLN A 58 -2.31 8.31 8.82
C GLN A 58 -1.75 7.00 8.29
N ALA A 59 -2.13 6.61 7.07
CA ALA A 59 -1.66 5.39 6.43
C ALA A 59 -0.13 5.36 6.32
N GLN A 60 0.48 6.45 5.87
CA GLN A 60 1.95 6.58 5.78
C GLN A 60 2.61 6.49 7.15
N THR A 61 2.01 7.10 8.18
CA THR A 61 2.51 7.04 9.55
C THR A 61 2.51 5.61 10.09
N ILE A 62 1.39 4.90 9.93
CA ILE A 62 1.23 3.51 10.39
C ILE A 62 2.23 2.59 9.67
N LEU A 63 2.32 2.69 8.34
CA LEU A 63 3.24 1.88 7.54
C LEU A 63 4.70 2.16 7.89
N THR A 64 5.07 3.43 8.11
CA THR A 64 6.44 3.80 8.52
C THR A 64 6.78 3.27 9.92
N ASN A 65 5.81 3.30 10.84
CA ASN A 65 6.01 2.83 12.21
C ASN A 65 6.15 1.29 12.28
N GLU A 66 5.41 0.56 11.44
CA GLU A 66 5.53 -0.91 11.33
C GLU A 66 6.77 -1.34 10.53
N GLU A 67 7.17 -0.61 9.49
CA GLU A 67 8.42 -0.88 8.76
C GLU A 67 9.68 -0.59 9.60
N ALA A 68 9.57 0.16 10.70
CA ALA A 68 10.65 0.39 11.66
C ALA A 68 11.09 -0.89 12.43
N LEU A 69 10.32 -1.99 12.35
CA LEU A 69 10.73 -3.30 12.87
C LEU A 69 11.67 -4.09 11.93
N LYS A 70 12.08 -3.54 10.77
CA LYS A 70 13.00 -4.20 9.83
C LYS A 70 14.37 -3.54 9.65
N GLN A 71 14.81 -2.69 10.58
CA GLN A 71 16.22 -2.26 10.66
C GLN A 71 16.82 -2.61 12.02
N SER A 72 16.88 -3.90 12.31
CA SER A 72 17.84 -4.45 13.25
C SER A 72 18.34 -5.78 12.69
N GLU A 73 19.12 -5.70 11.61
CA GLU A 73 20.09 -6.73 11.22
C GLU A 73 21.43 -6.05 10.95
#